data_AF-A0A0S8GNB2-F1
#
_entry.id   AF-A0A0S8GNB2-F1
#
_cell.length_a   1.000
_cell.length_b   1.000
_cell.length_c   1.000
_cell.angle_alpha   90.00
_cell.angle_beta   90.00
_cell.angle_gamma   90.00
#
_symmetry.space_group_name_H-M   'P 1'
#
loop_
_entity.id
_entity.type
_entity.pdbx_description
1 polymer ?
#
loop_
_entity_poly.entity_id
_entity_poly.type
_entity_poly.pdbx_seq_one_letter_code
_entity_poly.pdbx_strand_id
1 'polypeptide(L)'
;MSEELSLRDTINAAYEAQEPAADDTPPADTPPPAETPPADTPPPAKETPPADTPPPAKETPPEPQQQELKFKAPGSWKPTMREKWASLPPEIQEEIVRRESEISRGLTTSAEARQLQERFSQAIKPYESMIAAGSGDPIQTVSNMMRTAAILQMGTPIEKAHAAANIIQQFGVDLRTLDSLLAGQAPAGGVDPQLQAYLQQQLSPIQKLAQQLTERERQSMSSMEETANSSIEAFAQDPKNEFFSDVRDTMADLMEVAAKRGQKMDLQSAYNRAIMMHEDIAKVVEDRRKAASAAEAKRAADEARRKGSSVRGAPAVHPQGTVPPTNSMREDIEAAISRLSE
;
A
#
# COMPACT_ATOMS: atom_id res chain seq x y z
N MET A 1 6.11 21.93 -17.58
CA MET A 1 6.55 21.70 -16.18
C MET A 1 5.36 21.23 -15.35
N SER A 2 4.68 20.15 -15.79
CA SER A 2 3.44 19.67 -15.16
C SER A 2 3.41 18.15 -14.96
N GLU A 3 4.29 17.41 -15.64
CA GLU A 3 4.41 15.95 -15.52
C GLU A 3 5.12 15.50 -14.23
N GLU A 4 5.82 16.39 -13.51
CA GLU A 4 6.73 15.99 -12.41
C GLU A 4 6.04 15.62 -11.10
N LEU A 5 4.75 15.91 -10.89
CA LEU A 5 4.02 15.46 -9.70
C LEU A 5 3.32 14.10 -9.92
N SER A 6 2.80 13.86 -11.14
CA SER A 6 1.98 12.70 -11.50
C SER A 6 2.59 11.36 -11.07
N LEU A 7 3.90 11.16 -11.25
CA LEU A 7 4.53 9.84 -11.05
C LEU A 7 4.63 9.41 -9.57
N ARG A 8 4.92 10.34 -8.65
CA ARG A 8 4.91 10.04 -7.20
C ARG A 8 3.48 9.82 -6.71
N ASP A 9 2.55 10.60 -7.22
CA ASP A 9 1.15 10.54 -6.81
C ASP A 9 0.45 9.27 -7.32
N THR A 10 0.75 8.79 -8.55
CA THR A 10 0.23 7.50 -9.06
C THR A 10 0.75 6.30 -8.26
N ILE A 11 2.07 6.24 -7.98
CA ILE A 11 2.65 5.13 -7.19
C ILE A 11 2.06 5.05 -5.77
N ASN A 12 1.69 6.19 -5.18
CA ASN A 12 1.01 6.22 -3.88
C ASN A 12 -0.49 5.88 -3.99
N ALA A 13 -1.23 6.55 -4.87
CA ALA A 13 -2.67 6.37 -5.02
C ALA A 13 -3.06 4.95 -5.46
N ALA A 14 -2.24 4.28 -6.28
CA ALA A 14 -2.46 2.90 -6.68
C ALA A 14 -2.44 1.92 -5.49
N TYR A 15 -1.66 2.23 -4.45
CA TYR A 15 -1.58 1.41 -3.23
C TYR A 15 -2.65 1.78 -2.19
N GLU A 16 -2.95 3.08 -2.04
CA GLU A 16 -3.99 3.56 -1.11
C GLU A 16 -5.40 3.10 -1.54
N ALA A 17 -5.64 2.91 -2.83
CA ALA A 17 -6.87 2.31 -3.37
C ALA A 17 -7.03 0.80 -3.08
N GLN A 18 -6.02 0.14 -2.52
CA GLN A 18 -5.95 -1.32 -2.30
C GLN A 18 -6.24 -1.73 -0.83
N GLU A 19 -6.52 -0.78 0.09
CA GLU A 19 -7.08 -1.14 1.41
C GLU A 19 -8.48 -1.74 1.24
N PRO A 20 -8.77 -2.93 1.80
CA PRO A 20 -10.06 -3.58 1.61
C PRO A 20 -11.18 -2.88 2.39
N ALA A 21 -12.10 -2.24 1.67
CA ALA A 21 -13.39 -1.84 2.21
C ALA A 21 -14.14 -3.10 2.68
N ALA A 22 -14.17 -3.31 4.00
CA ALA A 22 -14.75 -4.51 4.61
C ALA A 22 -16.29 -4.51 4.53
N ASP A 23 -16.87 -5.68 4.25
CA ASP A 23 -18.30 -5.91 4.04
C ASP A 23 -19.20 -5.21 5.09
N ASP A 24 -20.21 -4.50 4.59
CA ASP A 24 -21.33 -4.03 5.39
C ASP A 24 -22.39 -5.14 5.51
N THR A 25 -22.62 -5.65 6.71
CA THR A 25 -23.71 -6.58 6.99
C THR A 25 -24.25 -6.34 8.40
N PRO A 26 -25.45 -5.75 8.55
CA PRO A 26 -25.98 -5.40 9.87
C PRO A 26 -26.54 -6.64 10.60
N PRO A 27 -26.08 -6.95 11.83
CA PRO A 27 -26.70 -7.98 12.66
C PRO A 27 -28.03 -7.45 13.24
N ALA A 28 -29.11 -8.21 13.04
CA ALA A 28 -30.44 -7.85 13.52
C ALA A 28 -30.92 -8.73 14.68
N ASP A 29 -31.60 -8.06 15.62
CA ASP A 29 -32.52 -8.56 16.64
C ASP A 29 -32.02 -9.36 17.85
N THR A 30 -32.80 -9.25 18.93
CA THR A 30 -32.60 -9.92 20.23
C THR A 30 -33.94 -10.05 20.96
N PRO A 31 -34.32 -11.26 21.41
CA PRO A 31 -35.25 -11.40 22.55
C PRO A 31 -34.60 -12.09 23.77
N PRO A 32 -35.13 -11.91 25.01
CA PRO A 32 -34.35 -12.13 26.23
C PRO A 32 -34.96 -13.27 27.13
N PRO A 33 -34.88 -13.33 28.48
CA PRO A 33 -34.51 -14.58 29.17
C PRO A 33 -35.60 -15.18 30.11
N ALA A 34 -35.35 -16.37 30.66
CA ALA A 34 -36.16 -16.99 31.72
C ALA A 34 -35.33 -17.88 32.68
N GLU A 35 -35.90 -18.19 33.85
CA GLU A 35 -35.19 -18.56 35.09
C GLU A 35 -34.95 -20.08 35.33
N THR A 36 -34.05 -20.38 36.28
CA THR A 36 -33.81 -21.67 36.97
C THR A 36 -34.89 -21.93 38.08
N PRO A 37 -34.92 -22.97 38.97
CA PRO A 37 -33.89 -23.96 39.39
C PRO A 37 -34.47 -25.42 39.66
N PRO A 38 -34.08 -26.22 40.68
CA PRO A 38 -32.82 -26.99 40.91
C PRO A 38 -33.01 -28.52 41.21
N ALA A 39 -31.93 -29.16 41.70
CA ALA A 39 -31.80 -30.49 42.37
C ALA A 39 -31.63 -31.72 41.44
N ASP A 40 -30.94 -32.81 41.83
CA ASP A 40 -30.37 -33.19 43.15
C ASP A 40 -28.93 -33.79 43.05
N THR A 41 -28.44 -34.45 44.11
CA THR A 41 -27.01 -34.71 44.44
C THR A 41 -26.63 -36.24 44.47
N PRO A 42 -25.36 -36.66 44.73
CA PRO A 42 -24.78 -37.97 44.29
C PRO A 42 -24.51 -38.94 45.49
N PRO A 43 -23.53 -39.88 45.54
CA PRO A 43 -22.65 -40.57 44.55
C PRO A 43 -22.93 -42.12 44.59
N PRO A 44 -22.06 -43.13 44.88
CA PRO A 44 -20.58 -43.33 44.75
C PRO A 44 -20.04 -44.69 44.21
N ALA A 45 -18.78 -44.67 43.77
CA ALA A 45 -17.68 -45.66 43.93
C ALA A 45 -17.78 -47.14 43.46
N LYS A 46 -16.74 -47.57 42.70
CA LYS A 46 -15.87 -48.72 43.07
C LYS A 46 -14.49 -48.76 42.37
N GLU A 47 -13.45 -48.62 43.19
CA GLU A 47 -12.10 -49.26 43.28
C GLU A 47 -11.27 -49.71 42.04
N THR A 48 -9.95 -49.84 42.27
CA THR A 48 -8.81 -49.97 41.32
C THR A 48 -7.93 -51.21 41.68
N PRO A 49 -6.67 -51.43 41.21
CA PRO A 49 -5.89 -51.03 40.01
C PRO A 49 -5.53 -52.35 39.21
N PRO A 50 -4.30 -52.68 38.70
CA PRO A 50 -3.10 -51.94 38.23
C PRO A 50 -2.48 -52.39 36.86
N ALA A 51 -1.51 -51.58 36.38
CA ALA A 51 -0.24 -51.90 35.68
C ALA A 51 -0.11 -52.92 34.51
N ASP A 52 0.39 -52.44 33.36
CA ASP A 52 1.66 -52.90 32.75
C ASP A 52 2.33 -51.74 31.93
N THR A 53 3.60 -51.85 31.53
CA THR A 53 4.44 -50.74 30.99
C THR A 53 5.24 -51.10 29.71
N PRO A 54 5.04 -50.40 28.58
CA PRO A 54 5.90 -50.54 27.38
C PRO A 54 7.21 -49.69 27.43
N PRO A 55 8.25 -50.03 26.64
CA PRO A 55 9.60 -49.44 26.76
C PRO A 55 9.80 -48.12 25.97
N PRO A 56 10.87 -47.35 26.24
CA PRO A 56 11.11 -46.05 25.60
C PRO A 56 11.50 -46.16 24.11
N ALA A 57 10.81 -45.38 23.28
CA ALA A 57 11.19 -45.15 21.89
C ALA A 57 12.37 -44.17 21.78
N LYS A 58 13.19 -44.32 20.73
CA LYS A 58 14.38 -43.48 20.51
C LYS A 58 14.00 -42.07 20.09
N GLU A 59 14.58 -41.08 20.77
CA GLU A 59 14.54 -39.68 20.32
C GLU A 59 15.15 -39.56 18.92
N THR A 60 14.31 -39.22 17.95
CA THR A 60 14.75 -38.72 16.65
C THR A 60 14.64 -37.20 16.71
N PRO A 61 15.72 -36.43 16.49
CA PRO A 61 15.64 -34.97 16.49
C PRO A 61 14.57 -34.51 15.49
N PRO A 62 13.65 -33.61 15.86
CA PRO A 62 12.57 -33.19 14.98
C PRO A 62 13.15 -32.50 13.75
N GLU A 63 12.88 -33.07 12.58
CA GLU A 63 13.11 -32.41 11.30
C GLU A 63 12.25 -31.14 11.26
N PRO A 64 12.80 -29.96 10.87
CA PRO A 64 12.06 -28.70 10.95
C PRO A 64 10.90 -28.71 9.95
N GLN A 65 9.71 -29.05 10.45
CA GLN A 65 8.47 -28.95 9.71
C GLN A 65 8.33 -27.50 9.22
N GLN A 66 8.25 -27.31 7.89
CA GLN A 66 7.85 -26.02 7.33
C GLN A 66 6.38 -25.81 7.68
N GLN A 67 6.16 -25.17 8.82
CA GLN A 67 4.85 -24.84 9.33
C GLN A 67 4.21 -23.83 8.38
N GLU A 68 3.21 -24.28 7.61
CA GLU A 68 2.53 -23.43 6.63
C GLU A 68 1.95 -22.20 7.35
N LEU A 69 2.44 -21.02 6.97
CA LEU A 69 2.11 -19.76 7.63
C LEU A 69 0.68 -19.36 7.27
N LYS A 70 -0.28 -19.79 8.10
CA LYS A 70 -1.70 -19.39 8.00
C LYS A 70 -1.89 -17.88 7.98
N PHE A 71 -0.98 -17.14 8.61
CA PHE A 71 -1.00 -15.69 8.72
C PHE A 71 0.28 -15.09 8.13
N LYS A 72 0.15 -14.09 7.26
CA LYS A 72 1.28 -13.29 6.78
C LYS A 72 1.74 -12.32 7.88
N ALA A 73 3.02 -11.97 7.89
CA ALA A 73 3.55 -10.95 8.78
C ALA A 73 2.97 -9.55 8.44
N PRO A 74 2.70 -8.67 9.41
CA PRO A 74 2.19 -7.33 9.14
C PRO A 74 3.12 -6.51 8.23
N GLY A 75 2.58 -5.88 7.19
CA GLY A 75 3.35 -5.07 6.23
C GLY A 75 3.98 -3.81 6.85
N SER A 76 3.42 -3.34 7.96
CA SER A 76 3.93 -2.25 8.79
C SER A 76 5.26 -2.58 9.51
N TRP A 77 5.67 -3.85 9.55
CA TRP A 77 6.84 -4.31 10.29
C TRP A 77 8.12 -4.27 9.46
N LYS A 78 9.21 -3.87 10.11
CA LYS A 78 10.56 -3.92 9.54
C LYS A 78 10.87 -5.31 8.95
N PRO A 79 11.52 -5.38 7.75
CA PRO A 79 11.99 -6.60 7.11
C PRO A 79 12.65 -7.62 8.06
N THR A 80 13.57 -7.14 8.90
CA THR A 80 14.34 -7.93 9.88
C THR A 80 13.50 -8.56 11.01
N MET A 81 12.26 -8.10 11.20
CA MET A 81 11.29 -8.69 12.12
C MET A 81 10.27 -9.59 11.39
N ARG A 82 9.95 -9.30 10.11
CA ARG A 82 9.12 -10.17 9.28
C ARG A 82 9.76 -11.55 9.06
N GLU A 83 11.09 -11.64 8.89
CA GLU A 83 11.79 -12.94 8.86
C GLU A 83 11.59 -13.78 10.14
N LYS A 84 11.34 -13.12 11.30
CA LYS A 84 11.13 -13.81 12.59
C LYS A 84 9.68 -14.22 12.81
N TRP A 85 8.73 -13.75 11.99
CA TRP A 85 7.31 -14.06 12.12
C TRP A 85 7.03 -15.56 12.15
N ALA A 86 7.74 -16.31 11.30
CA ALA A 86 7.65 -17.77 11.20
C ALA A 86 8.12 -18.54 12.45
N SER A 87 8.79 -17.85 13.39
CA SER A 87 9.21 -18.43 14.69
C SER A 87 8.23 -18.15 15.83
N LEU A 88 7.17 -17.37 15.60
CA LEU A 88 6.12 -17.10 16.59
C LEU A 88 5.08 -18.24 16.60
N PRO A 89 4.56 -18.64 17.78
CA PRO A 89 3.44 -19.58 17.86
C PRO A 89 2.20 -19.07 17.10
N PRO A 90 1.38 -19.96 16.51
CA PRO A 90 0.24 -19.56 15.68
C PRO A 90 -0.80 -18.73 16.45
N GLU A 91 -1.04 -19.03 17.73
CA GLU A 91 -1.92 -18.25 18.62
C GLU A 91 -1.47 -16.79 18.77
N ILE A 92 -0.16 -16.55 18.77
CA ILE A 92 0.43 -15.21 18.85
C ILE A 92 0.37 -14.50 17.49
N GLN A 93 0.54 -15.24 16.38
CA GLN A 93 0.34 -14.68 15.03
C GLN A 93 -1.11 -14.22 14.83
N GLU A 94 -2.09 -15.00 15.26
CA GLU A 94 -3.52 -14.72 15.15
C GLU A 94 -3.92 -13.47 15.95
N GLU A 95 -3.53 -13.38 17.23
CA GLU A 95 -3.82 -12.22 18.08
C GLU A 95 -3.14 -10.94 17.58
N ILE A 96 -1.93 -11.03 17.03
CA ILE A 96 -1.26 -9.86 16.41
C ILE A 96 -2.00 -9.41 15.15
N VAL A 97 -2.42 -10.33 14.27
CA VAL A 97 -3.18 -9.97 13.06
C VAL A 97 -4.55 -9.38 13.41
N ARG A 98 -5.25 -9.94 14.41
CA ARG A 98 -6.50 -9.36 14.94
C ARG A 98 -6.27 -7.91 15.38
N ARG A 99 -5.29 -7.68 16.26
CA ARG A 99 -4.97 -6.34 16.78
C ARG A 99 -4.52 -5.37 15.70
N GLU A 100 -3.74 -5.79 14.72
CA GLU A 100 -3.32 -4.95 13.60
C GLU A 100 -4.53 -4.55 12.73
N SER A 101 -5.49 -5.45 12.51
CA SER A 101 -6.73 -5.15 11.78
C SER A 101 -7.65 -4.17 12.53
N GLU A 102 -7.67 -4.24 13.87
CA GLU A 102 -8.38 -3.28 14.72
C GLU A 102 -7.71 -1.89 14.68
N ILE A 103 -6.37 -1.84 14.66
CA ILE A 103 -5.60 -0.60 14.52
C ILE A 103 -5.79 0.02 13.13
N SER A 104 -5.68 -0.76 12.05
CA SER A 104 -5.96 -0.33 10.68
C SER A 104 -7.37 0.25 10.57
N ARG A 105 -8.40 -0.48 11.02
CA ARG A 105 -9.79 0.02 11.03
C ARG A 105 -9.96 1.33 11.81
N GLY A 106 -9.27 1.48 12.95
CA GLY A 106 -9.24 2.72 13.73
C GLY A 106 -8.51 3.89 13.03
N LEU A 107 -7.56 3.60 12.14
CA LEU A 107 -6.90 4.60 11.30
C LEU A 107 -7.79 4.98 10.11
N THR A 108 -8.31 4.02 9.34
CA THR A 108 -9.14 4.24 8.14
C THR A 108 -10.44 4.98 8.50
N THR A 109 -11.10 4.64 9.61
CA THR A 109 -12.28 5.40 10.11
C THR A 109 -11.96 6.85 10.52
N SER A 110 -10.70 7.19 10.75
CA SER A 110 -10.25 8.58 10.97
C SER A 110 -9.71 9.26 9.71
N ALA A 111 -9.51 8.52 8.61
CA ALA A 111 -8.90 9.03 7.38
C ALA A 111 -9.79 10.09 6.72
N GLU A 112 -11.10 9.88 6.62
CA GLU A 112 -12.05 10.87 6.09
C GLU A 112 -11.99 12.19 6.85
N ALA A 113 -11.93 12.13 8.18
CA ALA A 113 -11.84 13.31 9.04
C ALA A 113 -10.51 14.07 8.84
N ARG A 114 -9.39 13.34 8.67
CA ARG A 114 -8.09 13.95 8.31
C ARG A 114 -8.12 14.57 6.92
N GLN A 115 -8.66 13.88 5.91
CA GLN A 115 -8.81 14.42 4.56
C GLN A 115 -9.76 15.63 4.52
N LEU A 116 -10.78 15.68 5.37
CA LEU A 116 -11.64 16.86 5.52
C LEU A 116 -10.89 18.03 6.17
N GLN A 117 -10.14 17.78 7.25
CA GLN A 117 -9.29 18.78 7.90
C GLN A 117 -8.21 19.33 6.95
N GLU A 118 -7.56 18.47 6.18
CA GLU A 118 -6.54 18.82 5.18
C GLU A 118 -7.13 19.73 4.10
N ARG A 119 -8.23 19.29 3.45
CA ARG A 119 -8.92 20.09 2.41
C ARG A 119 -9.48 21.41 2.97
N PHE A 120 -10.01 21.40 4.19
CA PHE A 120 -10.49 22.62 4.85
C PHE A 120 -9.34 23.59 5.14
N SER A 121 -8.24 23.11 5.71
CA SER A 121 -7.04 23.89 5.98
C SER A 121 -6.49 24.53 4.70
N GLN A 122 -6.32 23.74 3.63
CA GLN A 122 -5.87 24.25 2.34
C GLN A 122 -6.82 25.30 1.74
N ALA A 123 -8.13 25.17 1.94
CA ALA A 123 -9.13 26.12 1.47
C ALA A 123 -9.16 27.44 2.27
N ILE A 124 -8.94 27.40 3.60
CA ILE A 124 -8.88 28.62 4.43
C ILE A 124 -7.52 29.33 4.37
N LYS A 125 -6.44 28.62 4.01
CA LYS A 125 -5.06 29.12 4.03
C LYS A 125 -4.83 30.49 3.37
N PRO A 126 -5.43 30.82 2.21
CA PRO A 126 -5.30 32.17 1.61
C PRO A 126 -5.93 33.29 2.44
N TYR A 127 -6.83 32.94 3.37
CA TYR A 127 -7.65 33.84 4.17
C TYR A 127 -7.30 33.81 5.67
N GLU A 128 -6.32 33.02 6.10
CA GLU A 128 -5.91 32.91 7.52
C GLU A 128 -5.60 34.27 8.15
N SER A 129 -4.95 35.19 7.41
CA SER A 129 -4.66 36.55 7.88
C SER A 129 -5.93 37.39 8.09
N MET A 130 -6.95 37.21 7.26
CA MET A 130 -8.26 37.86 7.40
C MET A 130 -9.07 37.27 8.56
N ILE A 131 -9.01 35.95 8.74
CA ILE A 131 -9.64 35.23 9.86
C ILE A 131 -9.00 35.65 11.20
N ALA A 132 -7.67 35.72 11.24
CA ALA A 132 -6.90 36.15 12.40
C ALA A 132 -7.14 37.63 12.77
N ALA A 133 -7.37 38.50 11.78
CA ALA A 133 -7.79 39.89 12.01
C ALA A 133 -9.27 40.03 12.43
N GLY A 134 -10.07 38.98 12.23
CA GLY A 134 -11.47 38.87 12.62
C GLY A 134 -11.66 38.21 13.99
N SER A 135 -12.29 37.03 14.01
CA SER A 135 -12.59 36.29 15.25
C SER A 135 -11.50 35.28 15.67
N GLY A 136 -10.40 35.16 14.94
CA GLY A 136 -9.29 34.24 15.23
C GLY A 136 -9.59 32.77 14.88
N ASP A 137 -10.81 32.29 15.12
CA ASP A 137 -11.26 30.93 14.78
C ASP A 137 -11.83 30.84 13.34
N PRO A 138 -11.26 29.99 12.46
CA PRO A 138 -11.83 29.68 11.16
C PRO A 138 -13.22 29.03 11.20
N ILE A 139 -13.48 28.15 12.19
CA ILE A 139 -14.74 27.39 12.28
C ILE A 139 -15.90 28.34 12.60
N GLN A 140 -15.75 29.19 13.62
CA GLN A 140 -16.72 30.24 13.92
C GLN A 140 -16.87 31.24 12.77
N THR A 141 -15.79 31.56 12.04
CA THR A 141 -15.87 32.45 10.85
C THR A 141 -16.76 31.86 9.77
N VAL A 142 -16.53 30.60 9.38
CA VAL A 142 -17.34 29.90 8.36
C VAL A 142 -18.78 29.70 8.86
N SER A 143 -18.98 29.35 10.13
CA SER A 143 -20.31 29.24 10.75
C SER A 143 -21.10 30.56 10.70
N ASN A 144 -20.45 31.70 10.95
CA ASN A 144 -21.04 33.02 10.82
C ASN A 144 -21.39 33.36 9.37
N MET A 145 -20.51 33.06 8.41
CA MET A 145 -20.80 33.27 6.98
C MET A 145 -21.97 32.41 6.49
N MET A 146 -22.00 31.12 6.86
CA MET A 146 -23.09 30.20 6.50
C MET A 146 -24.43 30.65 7.09
N ARG A 147 -24.45 31.18 8.33
CA ARG A 147 -25.67 31.76 8.93
C ARG A 147 -26.18 32.96 8.13
N THR A 148 -25.29 33.87 7.73
CA THR A 148 -25.65 35.04 6.91
C THR A 148 -26.13 34.62 5.52
N ALA A 149 -25.50 33.63 4.89
CA ALA A 149 -25.94 33.07 3.61
C ALA A 149 -27.34 32.43 3.72
N ALA A 150 -27.61 31.66 4.79
CA ALA A 150 -28.93 31.09 5.03
C ALA A 150 -30.02 32.15 5.20
N ILE A 151 -29.74 33.27 5.89
CA ILE A 151 -30.68 34.40 6.00
C ILE A 151 -30.91 35.06 4.63
N LEU A 152 -29.86 35.32 3.86
CA LEU A 152 -29.96 35.90 2.52
C LEU A 152 -30.71 34.98 1.53
N GLN A 153 -30.62 33.67 1.68
CA GLN A 153 -31.29 32.70 0.83
C GLN A 153 -32.76 32.45 1.25
N MET A 154 -33.01 32.16 2.54
CA MET A 154 -34.29 31.64 3.04
C MET A 154 -35.09 32.61 3.93
N GLY A 155 -34.48 33.69 4.45
CA GLY A 155 -35.14 34.64 5.34
C GLY A 155 -36.24 35.47 4.67
N THR A 156 -37.05 36.17 5.47
CA THR A 156 -38.06 37.12 4.97
C THR A 156 -37.40 38.33 4.28
N PRO A 157 -38.14 39.08 3.44
CA PRO A 157 -37.58 40.26 2.75
C PRO A 157 -36.94 41.30 3.67
N ILE A 158 -37.47 41.45 4.90
CA ILE A 158 -36.96 42.37 5.92
C ILE A 158 -35.65 41.83 6.52
N GLU A 159 -35.57 40.54 6.85
CA GLU A 159 -34.33 39.93 7.37
C GLU A 159 -33.20 39.96 6.32
N LYS A 160 -33.53 39.73 5.04
CA LYS A 160 -32.58 39.88 3.92
C LYS A 160 -32.06 41.31 3.81
N ALA A 161 -32.92 42.32 3.95
CA ALA A 161 -32.51 43.72 3.94
C ALA A 161 -31.60 44.08 5.13
N HIS A 162 -31.90 43.59 6.33
CA HIS A 162 -31.03 43.77 7.50
C HIS A 162 -29.68 43.06 7.34
N ALA A 163 -29.65 41.83 6.82
CA ALA A 163 -28.40 41.12 6.54
C ALA A 163 -27.53 41.87 5.51
N ALA A 164 -28.14 42.37 4.42
CA ALA A 164 -27.44 43.19 3.43
C ALA A 164 -26.91 44.51 4.04
N ALA A 165 -27.71 45.22 4.84
CA ALA A 165 -27.29 46.45 5.51
C ALA A 165 -26.10 46.22 6.46
N ASN A 166 -26.10 45.11 7.21
CA ASN A 166 -24.98 44.74 8.08
C ASN A 166 -23.70 44.47 7.29
N ILE A 167 -23.78 43.77 6.15
CA ILE A 167 -22.64 43.52 5.25
C ILE A 167 -22.08 44.85 4.71
N ILE A 168 -22.96 45.74 4.22
CA ILE A 168 -22.57 47.06 3.68
C ILE A 168 -21.80 47.87 4.73
N GLN A 169 -22.28 47.89 5.97
CA GLN A 169 -21.62 48.58 7.08
C GLN A 169 -20.30 47.91 7.50
N GLN A 170 -20.28 46.58 7.63
CA GLN A 170 -19.10 45.83 8.12
C GLN A 170 -17.93 45.83 7.13
N PHE A 171 -18.21 45.82 5.82
CA PHE A 171 -17.19 45.84 4.76
C PHE A 171 -16.95 47.24 4.16
N GLY A 172 -17.59 48.29 4.68
CA GLY A 172 -17.37 49.67 4.25
C GLY A 172 -17.76 49.95 2.80
N VAL A 173 -18.78 49.27 2.28
CA VAL A 173 -19.24 49.42 0.89
C VAL A 173 -19.88 50.80 0.72
N ASP A 174 -19.38 51.63 -0.20
CA ASP A 174 -19.97 52.94 -0.48
C ASP A 174 -21.39 52.80 -1.06
N LEU A 175 -22.35 53.39 -0.34
CA LEU A 175 -23.76 53.32 -0.72
C LEU A 175 -24.04 54.02 -2.05
N ARG A 176 -23.29 55.05 -2.45
CA ARG A 176 -23.51 55.75 -3.72
C ARG A 176 -23.08 54.91 -4.92
N THR A 177 -21.92 54.26 -4.80
CA THR A 177 -21.43 53.29 -5.78
C THR A 177 -22.38 52.10 -5.88
N LEU A 178 -22.83 51.57 -4.75
CA LEU A 178 -23.81 50.47 -4.72
C LEU A 178 -25.15 50.86 -5.36
N ASP A 179 -25.69 52.03 -5.03
CA ASP A 179 -26.92 52.56 -5.62
C ASP A 179 -26.80 52.71 -7.15
N SER A 180 -25.68 53.22 -7.66
CA SER A 180 -25.46 53.34 -9.11
C SER A 180 -25.43 51.98 -9.84
N LEU A 181 -24.89 50.95 -9.20
CA LEU A 181 -24.86 49.58 -9.72
C LEU A 181 -26.26 48.93 -9.67
N LEU A 182 -27.01 49.11 -8.57
CA LEU A 182 -28.37 48.59 -8.42
C LEU A 182 -29.39 49.31 -9.34
N ALA A 183 -29.18 50.60 -9.61
CA ALA A 183 -29.96 51.39 -10.56
C ALA A 183 -29.68 51.04 -12.04
N GLY A 184 -28.84 50.04 -12.31
CA GLY A 184 -28.56 49.54 -13.65
C GLY A 184 -27.54 50.35 -14.45
N GLN A 185 -26.85 51.33 -13.84
CA GLN A 185 -25.74 52.04 -14.47
C GLN A 185 -24.44 51.23 -14.36
N ALA A 186 -24.45 50.03 -14.96
CA ALA A 186 -23.21 49.35 -15.31
C ALA A 186 -22.39 50.25 -16.26
N PRO A 187 -21.06 50.30 -16.13
CA PRO A 187 -20.23 51.08 -17.04
C PRO A 187 -20.43 50.60 -18.48
N ALA A 188 -20.63 51.53 -19.41
CA ALA A 188 -21.01 51.26 -20.80
C ALA A 188 -19.86 50.69 -21.65
N GLY A 189 -19.40 49.48 -21.29
CA GLY A 189 -18.44 48.66 -22.03
C GLY A 189 -19.07 47.45 -22.72
N GLY A 190 -20.39 47.47 -22.95
CA GLY A 190 -21.11 46.41 -23.64
C GLY A 190 -20.67 46.30 -25.10
N VAL A 191 -20.04 45.17 -25.44
CA VAL A 191 -19.79 44.78 -26.83
C VAL A 191 -21.14 44.62 -27.53
N ASP A 192 -21.23 45.09 -28.78
CA ASP A 192 -22.45 45.00 -29.59
C ASP A 192 -22.98 43.54 -29.62
N PRO A 193 -24.23 43.28 -29.18
CA PRO A 193 -24.82 41.94 -29.20
C PRO A 193 -24.78 41.26 -30.58
N GLN A 194 -24.85 42.03 -31.66
CA GLN A 194 -24.79 41.53 -33.03
C GLN A 194 -23.36 41.12 -33.42
N LEU A 195 -22.34 41.82 -32.93
CA LEU A 195 -20.94 41.44 -33.06
C LEU A 195 -20.62 40.19 -32.22
N GLN A 196 -21.17 40.10 -31.00
CA GLN A 196 -20.99 38.93 -30.14
C GLN A 196 -21.61 37.67 -30.75
N ALA A 197 -22.79 37.77 -31.37
CA ALA A 197 -23.41 36.65 -32.10
C ALA A 197 -22.57 36.16 -33.30
N TYR A 198 -22.00 37.08 -34.09
CA TYR A 198 -21.12 36.74 -35.21
C TYR A 198 -19.82 36.04 -34.73
N LEU A 199 -19.21 36.56 -33.66
CA LEU A 199 -18.00 36.00 -33.07
C LEU A 199 -18.26 34.60 -32.48
N GLN A 200 -19.40 34.39 -31.81
CA GLN A 200 -19.83 33.07 -31.33
C GLN A 200 -19.94 32.05 -32.47
N GLN A 201 -20.46 32.47 -33.63
CA GLN A 201 -20.60 31.61 -34.81
C GLN A 201 -19.23 31.20 -35.37
N GLN A 202 -18.29 32.15 -35.52
CA GLN A 202 -16.92 31.88 -35.98
C GLN A 202 -16.09 31.06 -34.99
N LEU A 203 -16.27 31.23 -33.68
CA LEU A 203 -15.54 30.48 -32.65
C LEU A 203 -16.09 29.06 -32.43
N SER A 204 -17.32 28.76 -32.87
CA SER A 204 -17.96 27.45 -32.64
C SER A 204 -17.20 26.22 -33.17
N PRO A 205 -16.43 26.25 -34.29
CA PRO A 205 -15.59 25.12 -34.71
C PRO A 205 -14.32 25.02 -33.85
N ILE A 206 -13.78 26.15 -33.42
CA ILE A 206 -12.57 26.21 -32.57
C ILE A 206 -12.87 25.68 -31.17
N GLN A 207 -14.04 26.01 -30.59
CA GLN A 207 -14.50 25.43 -29.32
C GLN A 207 -14.65 23.91 -29.41
N LYS A 208 -15.23 23.38 -30.50
CA LYS A 208 -15.34 21.93 -30.72
C LYS A 208 -13.98 21.25 -30.84
N LEU A 209 -13.04 21.86 -31.58
CA LEU A 209 -11.67 21.34 -31.71
C LEU A 209 -10.93 21.37 -30.36
N ALA A 210 -11.06 22.45 -29.59
CA ALA A 210 -10.46 22.55 -28.26
C ALA A 210 -11.02 21.49 -27.30
N GLN A 211 -12.35 21.31 -27.26
CA GLN A 211 -13.00 20.26 -26.48
C GLN A 211 -12.51 18.86 -26.88
N GLN A 212 -12.40 18.58 -28.18
CA GLN A 212 -11.89 17.30 -28.68
C GLN A 212 -10.41 17.07 -28.32
N LEU A 213 -9.58 18.12 -28.32
CA LEU A 213 -8.18 18.04 -27.90
C LEU A 213 -8.05 17.76 -26.40
N THR A 214 -8.76 18.51 -25.54
CA THR A 214 -8.75 18.30 -24.08
C THR A 214 -9.28 16.93 -23.69
N GLU A 215 -10.34 16.43 -24.36
CA GLU A 215 -10.87 15.09 -24.11
C GLU A 215 -9.86 14.00 -24.51
N ARG A 216 -9.18 14.16 -25.67
CA ARG A 216 -8.12 13.23 -26.10
C ARG A 216 -6.90 13.26 -25.16
N GLU A 217 -6.49 14.43 -24.70
CA GLU A 217 -5.40 14.63 -23.75
C GLU A 217 -5.72 13.93 -22.43
N ARG A 218 -6.93 14.16 -21.88
CA ARG A 218 -7.43 13.49 -20.68
C ARG A 218 -7.47 11.97 -20.82
N GLN A 219 -7.99 11.44 -21.93
CA GLN A 219 -8.00 10.00 -22.20
C GLN A 219 -6.57 9.43 -22.32
N SER A 220 -5.62 10.18 -22.88
CA SER A 220 -4.22 9.75 -22.98
C SER A 220 -3.51 9.73 -21.62
N MET A 221 -3.77 10.68 -20.72
CA MET A 221 -3.25 10.64 -19.35
C MET A 221 -3.89 9.50 -18.56
N SER A 222 -5.22 9.39 -18.56
CA SER A 222 -5.94 8.34 -17.82
C SER A 222 -5.48 6.93 -18.20
N SER A 223 -5.28 6.65 -19.50
CA SER A 223 -4.81 5.33 -19.97
C SER A 223 -3.31 5.10 -19.70
N MET A 224 -2.49 6.15 -19.68
CA MET A 224 -1.08 6.08 -19.24
C MET A 224 -0.98 5.75 -17.74
N GLU A 225 -1.78 6.41 -16.91
CA GLU A 225 -1.86 6.19 -15.46
C GLU A 225 -2.38 4.78 -15.14
N GLU A 226 -3.45 4.32 -15.80
CA GLU A 226 -3.99 2.97 -15.60
C GLU A 226 -3.03 1.86 -16.07
N THR A 227 -2.27 2.10 -17.16
CA THR A 227 -1.21 1.19 -17.61
C THR A 227 -0.01 1.17 -16.63
N ALA A 228 0.35 2.31 -16.04
CA ALA A 228 1.39 2.38 -15.02
C ALA A 228 0.95 1.64 -13.74
N ASN A 229 -0.24 1.94 -13.23
CA ASN A 229 -0.78 1.37 -11.99
C ASN A 229 -0.93 -0.15 -12.09
N SER A 230 -1.48 -0.67 -13.19
CA SER A 230 -1.58 -2.11 -13.43
C SER A 230 -0.21 -2.81 -13.55
N SER A 231 0.79 -2.12 -14.13
CA SER A 231 2.17 -2.63 -14.18
C SER A 231 2.85 -2.63 -12.80
N ILE A 232 2.56 -1.64 -11.96
CA ILE A 232 3.05 -1.53 -10.57
C ILE A 232 2.42 -2.62 -9.71
N GLU A 233 1.11 -2.83 -9.80
CA GLU A 233 0.39 -3.84 -9.02
C GLU A 233 0.83 -5.27 -9.43
N ALA A 234 0.98 -5.55 -10.73
CA ALA A 234 1.54 -6.81 -11.20
C ALA A 234 2.99 -7.05 -10.70
N PHE A 235 3.78 -5.98 -10.52
CA PHE A 235 5.11 -6.06 -9.93
C PHE A 235 5.06 -6.29 -8.40
N ALA A 236 4.12 -5.66 -7.69
CA ALA A 236 3.90 -5.84 -6.26
C ALA A 236 3.39 -7.24 -5.89
N GLN A 237 2.66 -7.90 -6.79
CA GLN A 237 2.12 -9.25 -6.60
C GLN A 237 3.13 -10.39 -6.87
N ASP A 238 4.27 -10.16 -7.54
CA ASP A 238 5.28 -11.21 -7.75
C ASP A 238 5.94 -11.60 -6.42
N PRO A 239 5.93 -12.88 -5.99
CA PRO A 239 6.57 -13.32 -4.75
C PRO A 239 8.08 -13.03 -4.63
N LYS A 240 8.77 -12.70 -5.73
CA LYS A 240 10.18 -12.24 -5.72
C LYS A 240 10.33 -10.82 -5.15
N ASN A 241 9.26 -10.03 -5.16
CA ASN A 241 9.26 -8.62 -4.82
C ASN A 241 8.75 -8.37 -3.37
N GLU A 242 9.08 -9.28 -2.45
CA GLU A 242 8.59 -9.32 -1.05
C GLU A 242 8.91 -8.07 -0.18
N PHE A 243 9.77 -7.18 -0.69
CA PHE A 243 10.14 -5.91 -0.07
C PHE A 243 9.64 -4.68 -0.85
N PHE A 244 8.79 -4.87 -1.88
CA PHE A 244 8.32 -3.77 -2.73
C PHE A 244 7.69 -2.64 -1.91
N SER A 245 6.81 -2.96 -0.97
CA SER A 245 6.16 -1.98 -0.09
C SER A 245 7.14 -1.15 0.74
N ASP A 246 8.27 -1.72 1.17
CA ASP A 246 9.30 -1.01 1.93
C ASP A 246 10.14 -0.06 1.06
N VAL A 247 10.34 -0.40 -0.22
CA VAL A 247 11.23 0.32 -1.12
C VAL A 247 10.52 1.21 -2.14
N ARG A 248 9.19 1.12 -2.26
CA ARG A 248 8.36 1.83 -3.26
C ARG A 248 8.65 3.34 -3.35
N ASP A 249 8.84 4.00 -2.20
CA ASP A 249 9.09 5.44 -2.13
C ASP A 249 10.49 5.79 -2.65
N THR A 250 11.48 4.95 -2.33
CA THR A 250 12.84 5.05 -2.87
C THR A 250 12.89 4.67 -4.36
N MET A 251 12.03 3.77 -4.83
CA MET A 251 11.86 3.49 -6.26
C MET A 251 11.29 4.70 -7.00
N ALA A 252 10.24 5.33 -6.45
CA ALA A 252 9.65 6.55 -7.03
C ALA A 252 10.68 7.68 -7.12
N ASP A 253 11.44 7.93 -6.05
CA ASP A 253 12.55 8.91 -6.04
C ASP A 253 13.63 8.59 -7.09
N LEU A 254 14.04 7.34 -7.20
CA LEU A 254 15.04 6.91 -8.19
C LEU A 254 14.53 7.07 -9.63
N MET A 255 13.26 6.75 -9.88
CA MET A 255 12.62 6.88 -11.20
C MET A 255 12.39 8.33 -11.59
N GLU A 256 11.98 9.21 -10.65
CA GLU A 256 11.88 10.65 -10.88
C GLU A 256 13.26 11.26 -11.19
N VAL A 257 14.29 10.92 -10.40
CA VAL A 257 15.67 11.39 -10.65
C VAL A 257 16.22 10.86 -11.98
N ALA A 258 15.83 9.65 -12.41
CA ALA A 258 16.18 9.13 -13.73
C ALA A 258 15.45 9.89 -14.86
N ALA A 259 14.14 10.10 -14.72
CA ALA A 259 13.32 10.85 -15.69
C ALA A 259 13.82 12.29 -15.87
N LYS A 260 14.15 12.99 -14.76
CA LYS A 260 14.78 14.33 -14.75
C LYS A 260 16.16 14.38 -15.43
N ARG A 261 16.80 13.23 -15.63
CA ARG A 261 18.07 13.07 -16.36
C ARG A 261 17.88 12.55 -17.79
N GLY A 262 16.63 12.40 -18.26
CA GLY A 262 16.29 11.79 -19.55
C GLY A 262 16.56 10.28 -19.61
N GLN A 263 16.81 9.63 -18.47
CA GLN A 263 17.09 8.21 -18.39
C GLN A 263 15.80 7.44 -18.08
N LYS A 264 15.39 6.52 -18.96
CA LYS A 264 14.31 5.58 -18.65
C LYS A 264 14.85 4.51 -17.70
N MET A 265 14.25 4.41 -16.51
CA MET A 265 14.52 3.35 -15.54
C MET A 265 13.30 2.43 -15.46
N ASP A 266 13.54 1.13 -15.54
CA ASP A 266 12.52 0.10 -15.36
C ASP A 266 12.29 -0.22 -13.86
N LEU A 267 11.13 -0.79 -13.54
CA LEU A 267 10.74 -1.14 -12.17
C LEU A 267 11.72 -2.11 -11.51
N GLN A 268 12.30 -3.07 -12.25
CA GLN A 268 13.23 -4.05 -11.68
C GLN A 268 14.58 -3.39 -11.33
N SER A 269 15.13 -2.53 -12.19
CA SER A 269 16.33 -1.74 -11.89
C SER A 269 16.12 -0.78 -10.72
N ALA A 270 14.95 -0.15 -10.64
CA ALA A 270 14.58 0.70 -9.51
C ALA A 270 14.51 -0.12 -8.19
N TYR A 271 13.82 -1.26 -8.19
CA TYR A 271 13.70 -2.16 -7.04
C TYR A 271 15.06 -2.69 -6.56
N ASN A 272 15.85 -3.25 -7.48
CA ASN A 272 17.18 -3.79 -7.19
C ASN A 272 18.11 -2.71 -6.58
N ARG A 273 18.04 -1.48 -7.09
CA ARG A 273 18.83 -0.35 -6.60
C ARG A 273 18.33 0.19 -5.26
N ALA A 274 17.01 0.21 -5.05
CA ALA A 274 16.43 0.63 -3.79
C ALA A 274 16.74 -0.36 -2.65
N ILE A 275 16.74 -1.68 -2.90
CA ILE A 275 17.24 -2.68 -1.94
C ILE A 275 18.67 -2.35 -1.48
N MET A 276 19.57 -1.98 -2.40
CA MET A 276 20.95 -1.63 -2.06
C MET A 276 21.08 -0.33 -1.25
N MET A 277 20.07 0.53 -1.25
CA MET A 277 20.03 1.75 -0.45
C MET A 277 19.40 1.54 0.94
N HIS A 278 18.60 0.48 1.11
CA HIS A 278 18.00 0.09 2.40
C HIS A 278 18.85 -0.98 3.10
N GLU A 279 19.78 -0.53 3.95
CA GLU A 279 20.69 -1.42 4.70
C GLU A 279 20.00 -2.59 5.39
N ASP A 280 18.84 -2.38 6.03
CA ASP A 280 18.10 -3.43 6.75
C ASP A 280 17.58 -4.54 5.80
N ILE A 281 17.21 -4.18 4.56
CA ILE A 281 16.76 -5.13 3.52
C ILE A 281 17.97 -5.82 2.89
N ALA A 282 19.01 -5.07 2.56
CA ALA A 282 20.25 -5.61 2.01
C ALA A 282 20.85 -6.71 2.91
N LYS A 283 20.85 -6.49 4.24
CA LYS A 283 21.29 -7.49 5.24
C LYS A 283 20.41 -8.75 5.22
N VAL A 284 19.09 -8.62 5.21
CA VAL A 284 18.15 -9.76 5.14
C VAL A 284 18.36 -10.58 3.86
N VAL A 285 18.45 -9.91 2.70
CA VAL A 285 18.68 -10.58 1.40
C VAL A 285 20.04 -11.27 1.37
N GLU A 286 21.10 -10.64 1.92
CA GLU A 286 22.42 -11.25 1.96
C GLU A 286 22.47 -12.46 2.92
N ASP A 287 21.83 -12.39 4.09
CA ASP A 287 21.79 -13.47 5.06
C ASP A 287 20.93 -14.65 4.58
N ARG A 288 19.80 -14.38 3.90
CA ARG A 288 19.00 -15.41 3.22
C ARG A 288 19.82 -16.08 2.11
N ARG A 289 20.63 -15.33 1.35
CA ARG A 289 21.57 -15.87 0.34
C ARG A 289 22.68 -16.73 0.97
N LYS A 290 23.28 -16.28 2.08
CA LYS A 290 24.26 -17.07 2.85
C LYS A 290 23.65 -18.39 3.32
N ALA A 291 22.48 -18.34 3.95
CA ALA A 291 21.76 -19.52 4.45
C ALA A 291 21.44 -20.53 3.33
N ALA A 292 20.95 -20.05 2.18
CA ALA A 292 20.69 -20.90 1.00
C ALA A 292 21.96 -21.61 0.52
N SER A 293 23.07 -20.89 0.34
CA SER A 293 24.35 -21.48 -0.10
C SER A 293 24.93 -22.48 0.90
N ALA A 294 24.77 -22.24 2.20
CA ALA A 294 25.19 -23.18 3.24
C ALA A 294 24.33 -24.45 3.26
N ALA A 295 23.01 -24.33 3.02
CA ALA A 295 22.10 -25.46 2.90
C ALA A 295 22.38 -26.31 1.65
N GLU A 296 22.71 -25.67 0.52
CA GLU A 296 23.12 -26.35 -0.72
C GLU A 296 24.45 -27.10 -0.54
N ALA A 297 25.47 -26.43 0.00
CA ALA A 297 26.76 -27.06 0.29
C ALA A 297 26.63 -28.25 1.27
N LYS A 298 25.75 -28.14 2.28
CA LYS A 298 25.42 -29.24 3.19
C LYS A 298 24.74 -30.40 2.44
N ARG A 299 23.74 -30.13 1.60
CA ARG A 299 23.05 -31.16 0.78
C ARG A 299 24.03 -31.91 -0.11
N ALA A 300 24.92 -31.20 -0.81
CA ALA A 300 25.95 -31.81 -1.64
C ALA A 300 26.94 -32.68 -0.83
N ALA A 301 27.37 -32.20 0.35
CA ALA A 301 28.25 -32.96 1.24
C ALA A 301 27.59 -34.22 1.81
N ASP A 302 26.32 -34.15 2.21
CA ASP A 302 25.57 -35.30 2.73
C ASP A 302 25.18 -36.30 1.62
N GLU A 303 24.95 -35.85 0.39
CA GLU A 303 24.82 -36.73 -0.78
C GLU A 303 26.14 -37.44 -1.12
N ALA A 304 27.27 -36.72 -1.13
CA ALA A 304 28.60 -37.31 -1.34
C ALA A 304 28.94 -38.35 -0.27
N ARG A 305 28.60 -38.09 1.00
CA ARG A 305 28.73 -39.07 2.10
C ARG A 305 27.88 -40.32 1.87
N ARG A 306 26.62 -40.17 1.48
CA ARG A 306 25.72 -41.30 1.16
C ARG A 306 26.30 -42.16 0.03
N LYS A 307 26.70 -41.53 -1.08
CA LYS A 307 27.36 -42.24 -2.21
C LYS A 307 28.65 -42.95 -1.78
N GLY A 308 29.51 -42.29 -1.00
CA GLY A 308 30.73 -42.89 -0.46
C GLY A 308 30.49 -44.09 0.46
N SER A 309 29.44 -44.05 1.29
CA SER A 309 29.09 -45.18 2.16
C SER A 309 28.62 -46.43 1.40
N SER A 310 28.07 -46.27 0.20
CA SER A 310 27.57 -47.37 -0.65
C SER A 310 28.67 -48.25 -1.27
N VAL A 311 29.94 -47.80 -1.25
CA VAL A 311 31.06 -48.48 -1.93
C VAL A 311 31.78 -49.49 -1.02
N ARG A 312 31.59 -49.43 0.31
CA ARG A 312 32.34 -50.23 1.29
C ARG A 312 31.63 -51.56 1.64
N GLY A 313 31.35 -52.39 0.62
CA GLY A 313 30.40 -53.50 0.75
C GLY A 313 30.71 -54.84 0.05
N ALA A 314 31.91 -55.08 -0.49
CA ALA A 314 32.23 -56.36 -1.15
C ALA A 314 33.72 -56.78 -1.00
N PRO A 315 34.04 -57.89 -0.30
CA PRO A 315 35.36 -58.49 -0.30
C PRO A 315 35.48 -59.55 -1.41
N ALA A 316 35.94 -59.14 -2.60
CA ALA A 316 36.29 -60.06 -3.68
C ALA A 316 37.80 -60.38 -3.64
N VAL A 317 38.16 -61.57 -3.17
CA VAL A 317 39.52 -62.10 -3.31
C VAL A 317 39.72 -62.63 -4.72
N HIS A 318 40.76 -62.20 -5.43
CA HIS A 318 41.67 -63.03 -6.26
C HIS A 318 42.89 -62.20 -6.75
N PRO A 319 44.02 -62.82 -7.16
CA PRO A 319 45.34 -62.17 -7.03
C PRO A 319 46.03 -61.69 -8.33
N GLN A 320 47.02 -60.81 -8.12
CA GLN A 320 48.20 -60.49 -8.97
C GLN A 320 47.97 -59.86 -10.37
N GLY A 321 48.37 -58.58 -10.49
CA GLY A 321 48.41 -57.80 -11.73
C GLY A 321 49.08 -56.42 -11.56
N THR A 322 50.42 -56.43 -11.47
CA THR A 322 51.38 -55.30 -11.55
C THR A 322 50.91 -53.83 -11.77
N VAL A 323 51.18 -52.96 -10.76
CA VAL A 323 51.86 -51.61 -10.77
C VAL A 323 51.71 -50.65 -11.99
N PRO A 324 51.70 -49.29 -11.83
CA PRO A 324 51.02 -48.37 -10.90
C PRO A 324 50.13 -47.30 -11.65
N PRO A 325 49.51 -46.28 -10.99
CA PRO A 325 48.49 -45.42 -11.62
C PRO A 325 48.92 -43.98 -12.01
N THR A 326 48.27 -43.42 -13.05
CA THR A 326 48.18 -41.95 -13.29
C THR A 326 46.89 -41.55 -14.04
N ASN A 327 45.69 -41.85 -13.51
CA ASN A 327 44.46 -41.19 -13.96
C ASN A 327 44.59 -39.69 -13.71
N SER A 328 44.84 -38.91 -14.76
CA SER A 328 45.23 -37.52 -14.69
C SER A 328 44.12 -36.65 -15.28
N MET A 329 43.78 -35.53 -14.64
CA MET A 329 42.67 -34.63 -15.01
C MET A 329 42.59 -34.23 -16.49
N ARG A 330 43.70 -34.35 -17.25
CA ARG A 330 43.74 -34.24 -18.72
C ARG A 330 42.71 -35.15 -19.41
N GLU A 331 42.56 -36.38 -18.95
CA GLU A 331 41.70 -37.41 -19.57
C GLU A 331 40.21 -37.06 -19.36
N ASP A 332 39.85 -36.59 -18.16
CA ASP A 332 38.51 -36.04 -17.86
C ASP A 332 38.21 -34.77 -18.70
N ILE A 333 39.21 -33.92 -18.94
CA ILE A 333 39.08 -32.70 -19.74
C ILE A 333 38.91 -33.02 -21.23
N GLU A 334 39.67 -33.97 -21.78
CA GLU A 334 39.52 -34.39 -23.18
C GLU A 334 38.14 -35.07 -23.40
N ALA A 335 37.66 -35.85 -22.43
CA ALA A 335 36.29 -36.41 -22.44
C ALA A 335 35.19 -35.34 -22.32
N ALA A 336 35.42 -34.26 -21.56
CA ALA A 336 34.48 -33.14 -21.44
C ALA A 336 34.42 -32.28 -22.71
N ILE A 337 35.57 -31.99 -23.33
CA ILE A 337 35.65 -31.21 -24.58
C ILE A 337 34.96 -31.97 -25.73
N SER A 338 35.15 -33.29 -25.80
CA SER A 338 34.56 -34.13 -26.86
C SER A 338 33.01 -34.16 -26.82
N ARG A 339 32.40 -33.87 -25.66
CA ARG A 339 30.94 -33.73 -25.50
C ARG A 339 30.40 -32.32 -25.79
N LEU A 340 31.28 -31.37 -26.11
CA LEU A 340 30.92 -29.99 -26.46
C LEU A 340 31.04 -29.74 -27.97
N SER A 341 31.25 -30.80 -28.76
CA SER A 341 31.53 -30.76 -30.20
C SER A 341 30.61 -31.66 -31.04
N GLU A 342 29.45 -32.05 -30.49
CA GLU A 342 28.28 -32.61 -31.22
C GLU A 342 27.14 -31.59 -31.23
#